data_AF-A0A2P1BPR0-F1
#
_entry.id   AF-A0A2P1BPR0-F1
#
_cell.length_a   1.000
_cell.length_b   1.000
_cell.length_c   1.000
_cell.angle_alpha   90.00
_cell.angle_beta   90.00
_cell.angle_gamma   90.00
#
_symmetry.space_group_name_H-M   'P 1'
#
loop_
_entity.id
_entity.type
_entity.pdbx_description
1 polymer ?
#
loop_
_entity_poly.entity_id
_entity_poly.type
_entity_poly.pdbx_seq_one_letter_code
_entity_poly.pdbx_strand_id
1 'polypeptide(L)'
;MADVFRFVNDECKFLSAFTPMQPRYAKVADADSLMAVIIAQAMNHGNHVMARTSDIPYHVLDSGYQQYLRQATLHATNDCISNAIATLPIFPYYSFDLETLYGAVDGQKFSVERPTVKARYSRKYFGRGKGVVAYTLLCNHIPLNGYLIGAHDYEAHHVFDIWYRNTSDIMPTAITGDMHSVNKANFAILHWFGRRFEPRFTDLNAQLKNSTALTISTVSGVPDSASRENRLRSHPSRSRTSTGSSPHSG
;
A
#
# COMPACT_ATOMS: atom_id res chain seq x y z
N MET A 1 -4.06 1.03 24.20
CA MET A 1 -4.67 0.58 22.93
C MET A 1 -6.14 0.98 22.84
N ALA A 2 -6.97 0.65 23.85
CA ALA A 2 -8.38 1.07 23.86
C ALA A 2 -8.56 2.59 23.75
N ASP A 3 -7.76 3.39 24.46
CA ASP A 3 -7.86 4.86 24.42
C ASP A 3 -7.58 5.44 23.03
N VAL A 4 -6.61 4.87 22.31
CA VAL A 4 -6.31 5.27 20.92
C VAL A 4 -7.48 4.95 20.00
N PHE A 5 -8.08 3.76 20.14
CA PHE A 5 -9.27 3.37 19.36
C PHE A 5 -10.46 4.29 19.64
N ARG A 6 -10.69 4.64 20.92
CA ARG A 6 -11.74 5.59 21.32
C ARG A 6 -11.50 6.97 20.74
N PHE A 7 -10.27 7.49 20.88
CA PHE A 7 -9.88 8.77 20.28
C PHE A 7 -10.11 8.80 18.78
N VAL A 8 -9.61 7.80 18.03
CA VAL A 8 -9.81 7.74 16.58
C VAL A 8 -11.30 7.64 16.23
N ASN A 9 -12.08 6.87 16.97
CA ASN A 9 -13.53 6.81 16.75
C ASN A 9 -14.21 8.15 17.06
N ASP A 10 -13.74 8.91 18.05
CA ASP A 10 -14.30 10.21 18.36
C ASP A 10 -14.07 11.22 17.24
N GLU A 11 -12.91 11.15 16.58
CA GLU A 11 -12.55 12.01 15.45
C GLU A 11 -13.26 11.62 14.14
N CYS A 12 -13.29 10.33 13.77
CA CYS A 12 -13.78 9.91 12.43
C CYS A 12 -15.05 9.05 12.45
N LYS A 13 -15.59 8.74 13.62
CA LYS A 13 -16.84 7.95 13.81
C LYS A 13 -16.84 6.60 13.08
N PHE A 14 -15.67 5.99 12.90
CA PHE A 14 -15.52 4.77 12.11
C PHE A 14 -16.34 3.59 12.63
N LEU A 15 -16.66 3.51 13.93
CA LEU A 15 -17.46 2.41 14.46
C LEU A 15 -18.88 2.39 13.88
N SER A 16 -19.40 3.54 13.45
CA SER A 16 -20.73 3.62 12.82
C SER A 16 -20.82 2.90 11.47
N ALA A 17 -19.69 2.70 10.79
CA ALA A 17 -19.62 1.95 9.54
C ALA A 17 -19.80 0.42 9.74
N PHE A 18 -19.58 -0.09 10.96
CA PHE A 18 -19.92 -1.45 11.32
C PHE A 18 -21.43 -1.58 11.52
N THR A 19 -22.13 -1.79 10.42
CA THR A 19 -23.57 -2.05 10.42
C THR A 19 -23.84 -3.54 10.70
N PRO A 20 -24.92 -3.89 11.42
CA PRO A 20 -25.29 -5.28 11.64
C PRO A 20 -25.79 -5.94 10.36
N MET A 21 -25.51 -7.24 10.17
CA MET A 21 -25.97 -8.01 9.01
C MET A 21 -27.50 -8.10 8.91
N GLN A 22 -28.17 -8.14 10.07
CA GLN A 22 -29.62 -8.21 10.19
C GLN A 22 -30.12 -7.06 11.08
N PRO A 23 -30.29 -5.85 10.54
CA PRO A 23 -30.60 -4.66 11.34
C PRO A 23 -31.89 -4.77 12.17
N ARG A 24 -32.86 -5.57 11.71
CA ARG A 24 -34.15 -5.75 12.39
C ARG A 24 -34.09 -6.62 13.65
N TYR A 25 -33.09 -7.49 13.76
CA TYR A 25 -32.98 -8.48 14.84
C TYR A 25 -31.69 -8.35 15.65
N ALA A 26 -30.75 -7.53 15.19
CA ALA A 26 -29.51 -7.28 15.90
C ALA A 26 -29.76 -6.39 17.11
N LYS A 27 -29.31 -6.84 18.28
CA LYS A 27 -29.07 -5.92 19.39
C LYS A 27 -27.93 -5.00 18.98
N VAL A 28 -28.07 -3.71 19.26
CA VAL A 28 -26.99 -2.73 19.07
C VAL A 28 -25.80 -3.23 19.88
N ALA A 29 -24.68 -3.47 19.19
CA ALA A 29 -23.44 -3.84 19.85
C ALA A 29 -22.92 -2.64 20.63
N ASP A 30 -22.51 -2.91 21.87
CA ASP A 30 -21.77 -1.94 22.65
C ASP A 30 -20.42 -1.61 21.98
N ALA A 31 -19.97 -0.36 22.11
CA ALA A 31 -18.78 0.13 21.42
C ALA A 31 -17.51 -0.59 21.88
N ASP A 32 -17.38 -0.84 23.19
CA ASP A 32 -16.22 -1.54 23.75
C ASP A 32 -16.18 -3.00 23.29
N SER A 33 -17.36 -3.63 23.22
CA SER A 33 -17.51 -4.98 22.66
C SER A 33 -17.08 -5.05 21.19
N LEU A 34 -17.47 -4.07 20.37
CA LEU A 34 -17.09 -4.03 18.97
C LEU A 34 -15.59 -3.75 18.79
N MET A 35 -15.02 -2.83 19.56
CA MET A 35 -13.56 -2.59 19.58
C MET A 35 -12.79 -3.84 19.99
N ALA A 36 -13.25 -4.56 21.01
CA ALA A 36 -12.62 -5.81 21.45
C ALA A 36 -12.62 -6.86 20.35
N VAL A 37 -13.72 -7.00 19.60
CA VAL A 37 -13.79 -7.88 18.42
C VAL A 37 -12.76 -7.47 17.37
N ILE A 38 -12.68 -6.18 17.02
CA ILE A 38 -11.74 -5.69 16.01
C ILE A 38 -10.29 -5.98 16.43
N ILE A 39 -9.94 -5.65 17.68
CA ILE A 39 -8.59 -5.88 18.23
C ILE A 39 -8.27 -7.39 18.27
N ALA A 40 -9.23 -8.22 18.67
CA ALA A 40 -9.04 -9.67 18.73
C ALA A 40 -8.65 -10.25 17.37
N GLN A 41 -9.30 -9.79 16.30
CA GLN A 41 -9.01 -10.26 14.94
C GLN A 41 -7.75 -9.61 14.36
N ALA A 42 -7.55 -8.30 14.56
CA ALA A 42 -6.39 -7.58 14.07
C ALA A 42 -5.07 -8.10 14.66
N MET A 43 -5.08 -8.50 15.94
CA MET A 43 -3.92 -9.07 16.62
C MET A 43 -3.79 -10.59 16.44
N ASN A 44 -4.68 -11.22 15.67
CA ASN A 44 -4.72 -12.68 15.49
C ASN A 44 -4.85 -13.48 16.82
N HIS A 45 -5.41 -12.86 17.86
CA HIS A 45 -5.71 -13.52 19.13
C HIS A 45 -7.01 -14.33 19.09
N GLY A 46 -7.98 -13.86 18.30
CA GLY A 46 -9.32 -14.41 18.22
C GLY A 46 -10.16 -14.14 19.47
N ASN A 47 -11.46 -14.44 19.37
CA ASN A 47 -12.45 -14.08 20.39
C ASN A 47 -12.27 -14.84 21.70
N HIS A 48 -11.72 -16.07 21.67
CA HIS A 48 -11.49 -16.86 22.88
C HIS A 48 -10.45 -16.26 23.81
N VAL A 49 -9.31 -15.83 23.25
CA VAL A 49 -8.25 -15.20 24.04
C VAL A 49 -8.76 -13.86 24.58
N MET A 50 -9.41 -13.06 23.72
CA MET A 50 -9.97 -11.76 24.12
C MET A 50 -10.99 -11.88 25.26
N ALA A 51 -11.89 -12.87 25.22
CA ALA A 51 -12.87 -13.10 26.28
C ALA A 51 -12.26 -13.51 27.63
N ARG A 52 -11.04 -14.08 27.64
CA ARG A 52 -10.34 -14.43 28.87
C ARG A 52 -9.57 -13.25 29.47
N THR A 53 -9.17 -12.31 28.63
CA THR A 53 -8.34 -11.16 29.01
C THR A 53 -9.14 -9.87 29.19
N SER A 54 -10.44 -9.88 28.88
CA SER A 54 -11.36 -8.76 29.03
C SER A 54 -12.58 -9.17 29.83
N ASP A 55 -13.30 -8.20 30.39
CA ASP A 55 -14.56 -8.43 31.11
C ASP A 55 -15.76 -8.69 30.16
N ILE A 56 -15.50 -9.09 28.91
CA ILE A 56 -16.52 -9.29 27.88
C ILE A 56 -16.72 -10.78 27.62
N PRO A 57 -17.93 -11.33 27.82
CA PRO A 57 -18.19 -12.74 27.59
C PRO A 57 -17.98 -13.16 26.14
N TYR A 58 -17.47 -14.39 25.94
CA TYR A 58 -17.19 -14.94 24.60
C TYR A 58 -18.39 -14.86 23.64
N HIS A 59 -19.61 -15.18 24.10
CA HIS A 59 -20.80 -15.18 23.26
C HIS A 59 -21.15 -13.78 22.72
N VAL A 60 -20.79 -12.71 23.45
CA VAL A 60 -20.96 -11.32 23.00
C VAL A 60 -19.97 -11.01 21.89
N LEU A 61 -18.68 -11.38 22.07
CA LEU A 61 -17.65 -11.19 21.05
C LEU A 61 -17.94 -12.01 19.78
N ASP A 62 -18.38 -13.25 19.92
CA ASP A 62 -18.72 -14.10 18.78
C ASP A 62 -19.93 -13.56 18.01
N SER A 63 -20.99 -13.15 18.72
CA SER A 63 -22.15 -12.51 18.09
C SER A 63 -21.74 -11.21 17.39
N GLY A 64 -20.90 -10.38 18.03
CA GLY A 64 -20.36 -9.15 17.46
C GLY A 64 -19.56 -9.41 16.19
N TYR A 65 -18.67 -10.40 16.22
CA TYR A 65 -17.88 -10.81 15.06
C TYR A 65 -18.78 -11.22 13.88
N GLN A 66 -19.72 -12.13 14.10
CA GLN A 66 -20.61 -12.62 13.03
C GLN A 66 -21.54 -11.53 12.49
N GLN A 67 -22.05 -10.66 13.36
CA GLN A 67 -23.03 -9.64 12.98
C GLN A 67 -22.42 -8.38 12.40
N TYR A 68 -21.17 -8.03 12.71
CA TYR A 68 -20.61 -6.72 12.37
C TYR A 68 -19.34 -6.80 11.52
N LEU A 69 -18.48 -7.81 11.72
CA LEU A 69 -17.19 -7.90 11.04
C LEU A 69 -17.33 -8.60 9.68
N ARG A 70 -17.41 -7.81 8.60
CA ARG A 70 -17.50 -8.29 7.21
C ARG A 70 -16.57 -7.48 6.34
N GLN A 71 -16.21 -8.02 5.18
CA GLN A 71 -15.37 -7.30 4.23
C GLN A 71 -15.96 -5.92 3.86
N ALA A 72 -17.27 -5.83 3.64
CA ALA A 72 -17.92 -4.57 3.30
C ALA A 72 -17.85 -3.52 4.44
N THR A 73 -18.05 -3.93 5.69
CA THR A 73 -17.96 -3.01 6.84
C THR A 73 -16.52 -2.63 7.14
N LEU A 74 -15.57 -3.56 7.00
CA LEU A 74 -14.13 -3.27 7.09
C LEU A 74 -13.69 -2.27 6.02
N HIS A 75 -14.14 -2.43 4.78
CA HIS A 75 -13.83 -1.50 3.69
C HIS A 75 -14.39 -0.09 3.98
N ALA A 76 -15.67 0.01 4.32
CA ALA A 76 -16.30 1.29 4.65
C ALA A 76 -15.63 1.97 5.86
N THR A 77 -15.23 1.18 6.86
CA THR A 77 -14.47 1.67 8.02
C THR A 77 -13.10 2.20 7.59
N ASN A 78 -12.41 1.48 6.70
CA ASN A 78 -11.11 1.91 6.19
C ASN A 78 -11.21 3.24 5.43
N ASP A 79 -12.27 3.43 4.66
CA ASP A 79 -12.55 4.70 3.96
C ASP A 79 -12.77 5.84 4.97
N CYS A 80 -13.59 5.62 6.02
CA CYS A 80 -13.79 6.63 7.07
C CYS A 80 -12.47 7.07 7.72
N ILE A 81 -11.60 6.12 8.07
CA ILE A 81 -10.31 6.42 8.70
C ILE A 81 -9.37 7.10 7.71
N SER A 82 -9.25 6.58 6.50
CA SER A 82 -8.36 7.12 5.46
C SER A 82 -8.75 8.55 5.10
N ASN A 83 -10.04 8.80 4.87
CA ASN A 83 -10.54 10.12 4.51
C ASN A 83 -10.34 11.12 5.65
N ALA A 84 -10.56 10.70 6.91
CA ALA A 84 -10.27 11.55 8.05
C ALA A 84 -8.78 11.92 8.16
N ILE A 85 -7.87 10.96 7.92
CA ILE A 85 -6.43 11.25 7.90
C ILE A 85 -6.08 12.25 6.79
N ALA A 86 -6.72 12.16 5.62
CA ALA A 86 -6.50 13.11 4.53
C ALA A 86 -6.92 14.55 4.85
N THR A 87 -7.83 14.76 5.80
CA THR A 87 -8.21 16.12 6.25
C THR A 87 -7.15 16.76 7.15
N LEU A 88 -6.20 15.98 7.69
CA LEU A 88 -5.20 16.50 8.61
C LEU A 88 -4.21 17.42 7.86
N PRO A 89 -3.85 18.59 8.44
CA PRO A 89 -2.94 19.53 7.80
C PRO A 89 -1.57 18.96 7.46
N ILE A 90 -1.15 17.89 8.15
CA ILE A 90 0.14 17.22 7.92
C ILE A 90 0.12 16.29 6.70
N PHE A 91 -1.06 15.88 6.21
CA PHE A 91 -1.19 14.87 5.16
C PHE A 91 -0.40 15.17 3.88
N PRO A 92 -0.39 16.39 3.33
CA PRO A 92 0.37 16.70 2.11
C PRO A 92 1.88 16.56 2.27
N TYR A 93 2.39 16.71 3.50
CA TYR A 93 3.84 16.69 3.78
C TYR A 93 4.44 15.28 3.84
N TYR A 94 3.61 14.23 3.79
CA TYR A 94 4.08 12.86 3.64
C TYR A 94 4.37 12.47 2.19
N SER A 95 3.94 13.28 1.22
CA SER A 95 4.24 13.06 -0.19
C SER A 95 5.65 13.56 -0.51
N PHE A 96 6.35 12.88 -1.43
CA PHE A 96 7.66 13.30 -1.91
C PHE A 96 7.62 14.62 -2.67
N ASP A 97 6.47 14.89 -3.29
CA ASP A 97 6.15 16.09 -4.05
C ASP A 97 4.76 16.57 -3.61
N LEU A 98 4.57 17.88 -3.50
CA LEU A 98 3.30 18.48 -3.10
C LEU A 98 2.27 18.46 -4.24
N GLU A 99 2.73 18.35 -5.49
CA GLU A 99 1.86 18.34 -6.66
C GLU A 99 1.40 16.94 -7.05
N THR A 100 2.16 15.91 -6.69
CA THR A 100 1.90 14.52 -7.09
C THR A 100 1.65 13.61 -5.89
N LEU A 101 0.44 13.06 -5.82
CA LEU A 101 0.09 12.04 -4.84
C LEU A 101 0.47 10.65 -5.37
N TYR A 102 1.44 10.02 -4.71
CA TYR A 102 1.95 8.70 -5.08
C TYR A 102 1.23 7.58 -4.34
N GLY A 103 0.69 6.63 -5.11
CA GLY A 103 0.18 5.36 -4.64
C GLY A 103 1.22 4.26 -4.84
N ALA A 104 1.29 3.33 -3.91
CA ALA A 104 2.14 2.15 -4.00
C ALA A 104 1.29 0.89 -3.91
N VAL A 105 1.46 -0.03 -4.85
CA VAL A 105 0.87 -1.36 -4.80
C VAL A 105 1.90 -2.39 -4.36
N ASP A 106 1.51 -3.28 -3.45
CA ASP A 106 2.38 -4.36 -2.96
C ASP A 106 1.57 -5.64 -2.71
N GLY A 107 2.17 -6.78 -3.09
CA GLY A 107 1.60 -8.12 -3.01
C GLY A 107 2.26 -8.97 -1.93
N GLN A 108 1.94 -8.71 -0.67
CA GLN A 108 2.53 -9.41 0.48
C GLN A 108 2.14 -10.90 0.53
N LYS A 109 3.12 -11.77 0.76
CA LYS A 109 2.94 -13.24 0.73
C LYS A 109 2.72 -13.79 2.14
N PHE A 110 1.59 -14.45 2.36
CA PHE A 110 1.26 -15.09 3.63
C PHE A 110 1.04 -16.58 3.45
N SER A 111 1.87 -17.38 4.11
CA SER A 111 1.64 -18.82 4.25
C SER A 111 0.39 -19.05 5.10
N VAL A 112 -0.42 -20.04 4.75
CA VAL A 112 -1.62 -20.39 5.53
C VAL A 112 -1.53 -21.81 6.04
N GLU A 113 -1.85 -22.00 7.31
CA GLU A 113 -1.92 -23.34 7.93
C GLU A 113 -3.16 -24.09 7.43
N ARG A 114 -4.31 -23.40 7.38
CA ARG A 114 -5.58 -23.94 6.90
C ARG A 114 -5.90 -23.37 5.51
N PRO A 115 -5.80 -24.17 4.43
CA PRO A 115 -6.01 -23.67 3.08
C PRO A 115 -7.44 -23.17 2.87
N THR A 116 -7.57 -21.94 2.38
CA THR A 116 -8.84 -21.36 1.93
C THR A 116 -9.04 -21.59 0.42
N VAL A 117 -10.21 -21.22 -0.11
CA VAL A 117 -10.51 -21.29 -1.56
C VAL A 117 -9.51 -20.49 -2.40
N LYS A 118 -8.92 -19.43 -1.84
CA LYS A 118 -7.91 -18.57 -2.50
C LYS A 118 -6.47 -19.02 -2.26
N ALA A 119 -6.23 -19.94 -1.31
CA ALA A 119 -4.89 -20.42 -1.02
C ALA A 119 -4.35 -21.27 -2.19
N ARG A 120 -3.15 -20.94 -2.65
CA ARG A 120 -2.49 -21.62 -3.78
C ARG A 120 -1.09 -22.05 -3.40
N TYR A 121 -0.62 -23.09 -4.08
CA TYR A 121 0.75 -23.55 -3.94
C TYR A 121 1.69 -22.58 -4.65
N SER A 122 2.82 -22.26 -4.03
CA SER A 122 3.92 -21.57 -4.69
C SER A 122 5.23 -22.06 -4.12
N ARG A 123 6.03 -22.71 -4.97
CA ARG A 123 7.35 -23.22 -4.56
C ARG A 123 8.29 -22.09 -4.14
N LYS A 124 8.20 -20.94 -4.82
CA LYS A 124 9.03 -19.76 -4.56
C LYS A 124 8.76 -19.17 -3.18
N TYR A 125 7.49 -19.03 -2.80
CA TYR A 125 7.10 -18.28 -1.60
C TYR A 125 6.76 -19.16 -0.39
N PHE A 126 6.25 -20.37 -0.61
CA PHE A 126 5.70 -21.22 0.45
C PHE A 126 6.33 -22.62 0.51
N GLY A 127 7.34 -22.90 -0.33
CA GLY A 127 7.98 -24.22 -0.40
C GLY A 127 6.97 -25.29 -0.80
N ARG A 128 6.64 -26.20 0.13
CA ARG A 128 5.62 -27.25 -0.05
C ARG A 128 4.21 -26.84 0.42
N GLY A 129 4.10 -25.68 1.05
CA GLY A 129 2.86 -25.16 1.62
C GLY A 129 1.97 -24.45 0.59
N LYS A 130 0.81 -24.02 1.08
CA LYS A 130 -0.09 -23.10 0.38
C LYS A 130 -0.08 -21.75 1.08
N GLY A 131 -0.40 -20.72 0.34
CA GLY A 131 -0.52 -19.37 0.88
C GLY A 131 -1.39 -18.49 0.00
N VAL A 132 -1.60 -17.27 0.48
CA VAL A 132 -2.34 -16.22 -0.19
C VAL A 132 -1.43 -15.01 -0.38
N VAL A 133 -1.84 -14.13 -1.27
CA VAL A 133 -1.19 -12.84 -1.48
C VAL A 133 -2.18 -11.76 -1.05
N ALA A 134 -1.80 -10.94 -0.07
CA ALA A 134 -2.53 -9.73 0.24
C ALA A 134 -2.04 -8.63 -0.71
N TYR A 135 -2.87 -8.29 -1.68
CA TYR A 135 -2.58 -7.21 -2.62
C TYR A 135 -3.17 -5.92 -2.07
N THR A 136 -2.33 -4.92 -1.85
CA THR A 136 -2.68 -3.69 -1.14
C THR A 136 -2.29 -2.46 -1.94
N LEU A 137 -3.10 -1.41 -1.85
CA LEU A 137 -2.84 -0.08 -2.37
C LEU A 137 -2.66 0.86 -1.18
N LEU A 138 -1.49 1.46 -1.09
CA LEU A 138 -1.15 2.44 -0.05
C LEU A 138 -0.88 3.80 -0.68
N CYS A 139 -1.14 4.87 0.07
CA CYS A 139 -0.78 6.22 -0.30
C CYS A 139 -0.38 7.00 0.96
N ASN A 140 0.77 7.69 0.95
CA ASN A 140 1.30 8.40 2.13
C ASN A 140 1.26 7.55 3.42
N HIS A 141 1.62 6.27 3.33
CA HIS A 141 1.55 5.29 4.42
C HIS A 141 0.14 4.90 4.92
N ILE A 142 -0.91 5.37 4.25
CA ILE A 142 -2.30 5.02 4.55
C ILE A 142 -2.72 3.85 3.64
N PRO A 143 -3.21 2.73 4.19
CA PRO A 143 -3.79 1.67 3.38
C PRO A 143 -5.15 2.12 2.84
N LEU A 144 -5.26 2.29 1.52
CA LEU A 144 -6.50 2.75 0.88
C LEU A 144 -7.43 1.59 0.53
N ASN A 145 -6.86 0.52 -0.04
CA ASN A 145 -7.62 -0.66 -0.45
C ASN A 145 -6.75 -1.91 -0.40
N GLY A 146 -7.38 -3.08 -0.28
CA GLY A 146 -6.68 -4.34 -0.39
C GLY A 146 -7.61 -5.55 -0.51
N TYR A 147 -7.12 -6.61 -1.16
CA TYR A 147 -7.82 -7.88 -1.26
C TYR A 147 -6.85 -9.06 -1.45
N LEU A 148 -7.39 -10.27 -1.29
CA LEU A 148 -6.61 -11.50 -1.41
C LEU A 148 -6.62 -12.04 -2.85
N ILE A 149 -5.42 -12.28 -3.40
CA ILE A 149 -5.21 -12.99 -4.66
C ILE A 149 -4.46 -14.31 -4.44
N GLY A 150 -4.53 -15.21 -5.40
CA GLY A 150 -3.78 -16.47 -5.36
C GLY A 150 -2.31 -16.23 -5.70
N ALA A 151 -1.41 -17.04 -5.13
CA ALA A 151 0.03 -16.89 -5.39
C ALA A 151 0.49 -17.25 -6.81
N HIS A 152 -0.41 -17.82 -7.63
CA HIS A 152 -0.21 -18.02 -9.07
C HIS A 152 -0.69 -16.84 -9.92
N ASP A 153 -1.46 -15.90 -9.34
CA ASP A 153 -2.02 -14.78 -10.08
C ASP A 153 -0.91 -13.77 -10.37
N TYR A 154 -0.88 -13.25 -11.60
CA TYR A 154 0.08 -12.22 -11.97
C TYR A 154 -0.37 -10.86 -11.42
N GLU A 155 0.41 -10.30 -10.49
CA GLU A 155 0.07 -9.10 -9.74
C GLU A 155 -0.24 -7.89 -10.63
N ALA A 156 0.45 -7.76 -11.77
CA ALA A 156 0.19 -6.67 -12.68
C ALA A 156 -1.27 -6.63 -13.18
N HIS A 157 -1.98 -7.76 -13.29
CA HIS A 157 -3.39 -7.75 -13.72
C HIS A 157 -4.33 -7.05 -12.71
N HIS A 158 -3.86 -6.86 -11.48
CA HIS A 158 -4.65 -6.35 -10.37
C HIS A 158 -4.41 -4.85 -10.10
N VAL A 159 -3.39 -4.25 -10.71
CA VAL A 159 -3.03 -2.83 -10.51
C VAL A 159 -4.19 -1.89 -10.85
N PHE A 160 -4.80 -2.06 -12.01
CA PHE A 160 -5.94 -1.21 -12.41
C PHE A 160 -7.16 -1.47 -11.52
N ASP A 161 -7.45 -2.73 -11.21
CA ASP A 161 -8.63 -3.12 -10.44
C ASP A 161 -8.59 -2.59 -9.00
N ILE A 162 -7.44 -2.63 -8.33
CA ILE A 162 -7.31 -2.11 -6.96
C ILE A 162 -7.44 -0.58 -6.91
N TRP A 163 -6.90 0.11 -7.92
CA TRP A 163 -7.03 1.57 -8.04
C TRP A 163 -8.46 1.98 -8.40
N TYR A 164 -9.07 1.30 -9.39
CA TYR A 164 -10.41 1.61 -9.86
C TYR A 164 -11.48 1.34 -8.80
N ARG A 165 -11.26 0.35 -7.93
CA ARG A 165 -12.17 0.02 -6.81
C ARG A 165 -11.88 0.83 -5.55
N ASN A 166 -10.90 1.73 -5.54
CA ASN A 166 -10.67 2.61 -4.41
C ASN A 166 -11.85 3.56 -4.25
N THR A 167 -12.55 3.48 -3.11
CA THR A 167 -13.68 4.35 -2.78
C THR A 167 -13.34 5.43 -1.76
N SER A 168 -12.08 5.50 -1.31
CA SER A 168 -11.59 6.59 -0.47
C SER A 168 -11.49 7.90 -1.26
N ASP A 169 -11.53 9.04 -0.55
CA ASP A 169 -11.36 10.38 -1.13
C ASP A 169 -9.91 10.62 -1.58
N ILE A 170 -8.98 9.78 -1.11
CA ILE A 170 -7.57 9.82 -1.45
C ILE A 170 -7.39 9.11 -2.80
N MET A 171 -7.21 9.89 -3.87
CA MET A 171 -7.03 9.36 -5.23
C MET A 171 -5.63 9.64 -5.75
N PRO A 172 -4.69 8.68 -5.63
CA PRO A 172 -3.33 8.86 -6.13
C PRO A 172 -3.32 9.14 -7.63
N THR A 173 -2.50 10.11 -8.03
CA THR A 173 -2.32 10.52 -9.44
C THR A 173 -1.26 9.70 -10.16
N ALA A 174 -0.29 9.17 -9.40
CA ALA A 174 0.74 8.28 -9.88
C ALA A 174 0.71 6.97 -9.09
N ILE A 175 0.70 5.83 -9.77
CA ILE A 175 0.75 4.49 -9.15
C ILE A 175 2.11 3.87 -9.41
N THR A 176 2.74 3.41 -8.33
CA THR A 176 4.05 2.77 -8.31
C THR A 176 3.91 1.33 -7.81
N GLY A 177 4.78 0.45 -8.28
CA GLY A 177 4.83 -0.95 -7.86
C GLY A 177 6.18 -1.55 -8.21
N ASP A 178 6.43 -2.76 -7.72
CA ASP A 178 7.63 -3.52 -8.05
C ASP A 178 7.60 -4.07 -9.50
N MET A 179 8.67 -4.74 -9.92
CA MET A 179 8.74 -5.30 -11.29
C MET A 179 7.62 -6.29 -11.60
N HIS A 180 7.02 -6.94 -10.60
CA HIS A 180 5.89 -7.85 -10.78
C HIS A 180 4.57 -7.12 -11.06
N SER A 181 4.52 -5.80 -10.85
CA SER A 181 3.40 -4.93 -11.20
C SER A 181 3.50 -4.34 -12.62
N VAL A 182 4.64 -4.53 -13.32
CA VAL A 182 4.87 -3.96 -14.65
C VAL A 182 4.07 -4.70 -15.72
N ASN A 183 3.17 -3.99 -16.39
CA ASN A 183 2.46 -4.46 -17.58
C ASN A 183 2.21 -3.28 -18.55
N LYS A 184 2.58 -3.44 -19.82
CA LYS A 184 2.38 -2.43 -20.88
C LYS A 184 0.90 -2.05 -21.06
N ALA A 185 -0.02 -2.98 -20.80
CA ALA A 185 -1.46 -2.71 -20.84
C ALA A 185 -1.89 -1.74 -19.71
N ASN A 186 -1.33 -1.88 -18.51
CA ASN A 186 -1.63 -0.96 -17.40
C ASN A 186 -1.19 0.46 -17.71
N PHE A 187 -0.05 0.65 -18.40
CA PHE A 187 0.39 1.97 -18.84
C PHE A 187 -0.66 2.64 -19.75
N ALA A 188 -1.14 1.93 -20.76
CA ALA A 188 -2.14 2.47 -21.69
C ALA A 188 -3.49 2.74 -21.00
N ILE A 189 -3.97 1.80 -20.17
CA ILE A 189 -5.24 1.93 -19.48
C ILE A 189 -5.19 3.07 -18.46
N LEU A 190 -4.19 3.11 -17.57
CA LEU A 190 -4.09 4.18 -16.57
C LEU A 190 -3.95 5.56 -17.23
N HIS A 191 -3.19 5.65 -18.34
CA HIS A 191 -3.07 6.88 -19.12
C HIS A 191 -4.42 7.34 -19.68
N TRP A 192 -5.26 6.45 -20.22
CA TRP A 192 -6.61 6.80 -20.68
C TRP A 192 -7.52 7.31 -19.56
N PHE A 193 -7.33 6.86 -18.33
CA PHE A 193 -8.05 7.35 -17.15
C PHE A 193 -7.37 8.55 -16.46
N GLY A 194 -6.40 9.19 -17.13
CA GLY A 194 -5.73 10.41 -16.65
C GLY A 194 -4.76 10.17 -15.50
N ARG A 195 -4.24 8.95 -15.35
CA ARG A 195 -3.29 8.57 -14.29
C ARG A 195 -1.94 8.18 -14.86
N ARG A 196 -0.89 8.37 -14.05
CA ARG A 196 0.48 7.97 -14.39
C ARG A 196 0.80 6.63 -13.75
N PHE A 197 1.40 5.72 -14.51
CA PHE A 197 1.97 4.49 -13.97
C PHE A 197 3.49 4.62 -13.97
N GLU A 198 4.10 4.62 -12.79
CA GLU A 198 5.54 4.86 -12.59
C GLU A 198 6.15 3.67 -11.82
N PRO A 199 6.35 2.51 -12.48
CA PRO A 199 6.89 1.34 -11.81
C PRO A 199 8.37 1.50 -11.46
N ARG A 200 8.79 0.82 -10.39
CA ARG A 200 10.20 0.79 -9.99
C ARG A 200 10.98 -0.18 -10.88
N PHE A 201 11.83 0.36 -11.74
CA PHE A 201 12.72 -0.44 -12.58
C PHE A 201 14.03 -0.74 -11.84
N THR A 202 14.35 -2.03 -11.66
CA THR A 202 15.63 -2.47 -11.09
C THR A 202 16.81 -2.19 -12.03
N ASP A 203 16.59 -2.18 -13.35
CA ASP A 203 17.59 -1.86 -14.38
C ASP A 203 16.98 -1.03 -15.52
N LEU A 204 17.21 0.29 -15.48
CA LEU A 204 16.71 1.23 -16.49
C LEU A 204 17.25 0.91 -17.91
N ASN A 205 18.53 0.52 -17.99
CA ASN A 205 19.26 0.32 -19.24
C ASN A 205 18.84 -0.95 -20.01
N ALA A 206 18.37 -1.99 -19.30
CA ALA A 206 17.89 -3.21 -19.93
C ALA A 206 16.51 -3.03 -20.58
N GLN A 207 15.65 -2.19 -20.00
CA GLN A 207 14.30 -1.95 -20.53
C GLN A 207 14.25 -0.92 -21.65
N LEU A 208 15.16 0.08 -21.65
CA LEU A 208 15.32 1.01 -22.78
C LEU A 208 15.64 0.30 -24.10
N LYS A 209 16.35 -0.84 -24.06
CA LYS A 209 16.62 -1.67 -25.26
C LYS A 209 15.38 -2.40 -25.80
N ASN A 210 14.35 -2.62 -24.97
CA ASN A 210 13.14 -3.38 -25.33
C ASN A 210 11.89 -2.49 -25.57
N SER A 211 12.05 -1.17 -25.57
CA SER A 211 10.93 -0.22 -25.60
C SER A 211 11.11 0.89 -26.64
N THR A 212 10.88 0.55 -27.91
CA THR A 212 10.60 1.53 -28.98
C THR A 212 9.25 2.28 -28.79
N ALA A 213 8.65 2.22 -27.60
CA ALA A 213 7.33 2.77 -27.29
C ALA A 213 7.36 3.93 -26.27
N LEU A 214 8.54 4.43 -25.89
CA LEU A 214 8.72 5.56 -24.98
C LEU A 214 8.73 6.93 -25.69
N THR A 215 8.07 7.05 -26.84
CA THR A 215 7.99 8.29 -27.64
C THR A 215 6.62 8.97 -27.60
N ILE A 216 5.70 8.57 -26.70
CA ILE A 216 4.39 9.23 -26.59
C ILE A 216 4.40 10.38 -25.56
N SER A 217 5.43 10.49 -24.71
CA SER A 217 5.56 11.61 -23.75
C SER A 217 6.38 12.80 -24.26
N THR A 218 7.02 12.73 -25.43
CA THR A 218 7.83 13.83 -25.98
C THR A 218 7.05 14.86 -26.79
N VAL A 219 5.73 14.71 -26.96
CA VAL A 219 4.88 15.71 -27.63
C VAL A 219 4.02 16.47 -26.61
N SER A 220 4.65 17.00 -25.55
CA SER A 220 4.11 18.14 -24.79
C SER A 220 5.21 18.82 -23.96
N GLY A 221 6.24 19.35 -24.63
CA GLY A 221 6.89 20.61 -24.24
C GLY A 221 7.40 20.79 -22.79
N VAL A 222 8.04 19.79 -22.17
CA VAL A 222 8.82 20.01 -20.93
C VAL A 222 10.32 19.97 -21.27
N PRO A 223 11.12 20.99 -20.91
CA PRO A 223 12.55 21.01 -21.19
C PRO A 223 13.30 20.01 -20.31
N ASP A 224 14.15 19.23 -20.97
CA ASP A 224 14.97 18.15 -20.46
C ASP A 224 16.05 18.66 -19.48
N SER A 225 15.78 18.57 -18.17
CA SER A 225 16.74 18.94 -17.11
C SER A 225 17.83 17.89 -16.88
N ALA A 226 17.71 16.69 -17.47
CA ALA A 226 18.68 15.60 -17.33
C ALA A 226 19.97 15.80 -18.16
N SER A 227 19.98 16.75 -19.10
CA SER A 227 21.12 17.01 -19.98
C SER A 227 22.22 17.91 -19.36
N ARG A 228 22.00 18.51 -18.18
CA ARG A 228 22.99 19.39 -17.52
C ARG A 228 23.94 18.69 -16.55
N GLU A 229 23.56 17.55 -15.99
CA GLU A 229 24.39 16.88 -14.97
C GLU A 229 25.59 16.12 -15.55
N ASN A 230 25.53 15.74 -16.83
CA ASN A 230 26.58 14.95 -17.48
C ASN A 230 27.69 15.77 -18.14
N ARG A 231 27.60 17.11 -18.13
CA ARG A 231 28.63 18.01 -18.71
C ARG A 231 29.63 18.54 -17.67
N LEU A 232 29.41 18.28 -16.37
CA LEU A 232 30.31 18.70 -15.29
C LEU A 232 31.32 17.63 -14.85
N ARG A 233 31.30 16.43 -15.45
CA ARG A 233 32.22 15.32 -15.11
C ARG A 233 33.34 15.06 -16.11
N SER A 234 33.56 15.94 -17.09
CA SER A 234 34.59 15.75 -18.12
C SER A 234 35.49 16.97 -18.30
N HIS A 235 36.32 17.28 -17.31
CA HIS A 235 37.56 18.06 -17.53
C HIS A 235 38.78 17.36 -16.91
N PRO A 236 39.93 17.33 -17.61
CA PRO A 236 41.07 16.48 -17.27
C PRO A 236 42.00 17.14 -16.24
N SER A 237 42.50 16.36 -15.29
CA SER A 237 43.54 16.78 -14.35
C SER A 237 44.88 16.95 -15.06
N ARG A 238 45.30 18.20 -15.28
CA ARG A 238 46.66 18.56 -15.71
C ARG A 238 47.54 18.87 -14.48
N SER A 239 48.64 18.12 -14.39
CA SER A 239 49.95 18.40 -13.77
C SER A 239 50.15 19.63 -12.89
N ARG A 240 50.76 19.44 -11.72
CA ARG A 240 51.65 20.43 -11.09
C ARG A 240 52.93 19.79 -10.55
N THR A 241 54.03 20.31 -11.07
CA THR A 241 55.42 20.20 -10.64
C THR A 241 55.66 20.93 -9.32
N SER A 242 56.60 20.43 -8.51
CA SER A 242 57.36 21.25 -7.56
C SER A 242 58.74 20.64 -7.32
N THR A 243 59.75 21.28 -7.91
CA THR A 243 61.15 21.37 -7.44
C THR A 243 61.16 22.21 -6.15
N GLY A 244 61.95 22.03 -5.09
CA GLY A 244 63.20 21.31 -4.83
C GLY A 244 64.10 22.24 -4.00
N SER A 245 64.58 21.82 -2.83
CA SER A 245 65.82 22.34 -2.17
C SER A 245 66.19 21.55 -0.92
N SER A 246 67.35 20.88 -1.00
CA SER A 246 68.11 20.03 -0.04
C SER A 246 68.87 20.87 1.03
N PRO A 247 69.95 20.40 1.72
CA PRO A 247 70.49 19.03 2.02
C PRO A 247 70.98 18.82 3.50
N HIS A 248 71.41 17.58 3.82
CA HIS A 248 72.49 17.09 4.74
C HIS A 248 72.72 17.73 6.14
N SER A 249 73.21 17.08 7.21
CA SER A 249 73.75 15.76 7.56
C SER A 249 74.16 15.85 9.05
N GLY A 250 74.23 14.74 9.80
CA GLY A 250 74.91 14.68 11.11
C GLY A 250 73.98 14.39 12.29
#